data_AF-A0A1L6I433-F1
#
_entry.id   AF-A0A1L6I433-F1
#
_cell.length_a   1.000
_cell.length_b   1.000
_cell.length_c   1.000
_cell.angle_alpha   90.00
_cell.angle_beta   90.00
_cell.angle_gamma   90.00
#
_symmetry.space_group_name_H-M   'P 1'
#
loop_
_entity.id
_entity.type
_entity.pdbx_description
1 polymer ?
#
loop_
_entity_poly.entity_id
_entity_poly.type
_entity_poly.pdbx_seq_one_letter_code
_entity_poly.pdbx_strand_id
1 'polypeptide(L)'
;MSAPTHPRIKAPAMRGQCEAIDLAGKTALIEGHWQPRVVAEMNDYQFKVVKIEGEFVWHKHGDTDETFIVLDGELRIDFRGGPSGDGSIVLHAGQMAVVPKGIEHKPSAHAEVKVLLIEPRGVVNTGDNATSERTVQNDQWI
;
A
#
# COMPACT_ATOMS: atom_id res chain seq x y z
N MET A 1 22.11 -5.21 25.10
CA MET A 1 22.26 -4.48 23.83
C MET A 1 20.93 -3.80 23.55
N SER A 2 20.84 -2.49 23.72
CA SER A 2 19.60 -1.74 23.46
C SER A 2 19.42 -1.55 21.95
N ALA A 3 18.24 -1.92 21.45
CA ALA A 3 17.86 -1.66 20.07
C ALA A 3 17.77 -0.13 19.81
N PRO A 4 18.12 0.34 18.60
CA PRO A 4 18.07 1.76 18.27
C PRO A 4 16.61 2.22 18.23
N THR A 5 16.26 3.14 19.14
CA THR A 5 14.97 3.82 19.16
C THR A 5 14.92 4.81 18.01
N HIS A 6 14.27 4.41 16.91
CA HIS A 6 13.91 5.35 15.85
C HIS A 6 12.85 6.32 16.40
N PRO A 7 12.95 7.63 16.09
CA PRO A 7 11.93 8.58 16.50
C PRO A 7 10.60 8.21 15.84
N ARG A 8 9.62 7.79 16.66
CA ARG A 8 8.24 7.63 16.20
C ARG A 8 7.74 9.01 15.84
N ILE A 9 7.55 9.27 14.55
CA ILE A 9 6.71 10.39 14.11
C ILE A 9 5.34 10.11 14.75
N LYS A 10 4.95 10.95 15.72
CA LYS A 10 3.63 10.83 16.35
C LYS A 10 2.60 10.95 15.24
N ALA A 11 1.69 9.99 15.15
CA ALA A 11 0.49 10.13 14.33
C ALA A 11 -0.14 11.52 14.63
N PRO A 12 -0.57 12.26 13.59
CA PRO A 12 -1.12 13.59 13.79
C PRO A 12 -2.32 13.54 14.75
N ALA A 13 -2.52 14.62 15.51
CA ALA A 13 -3.61 14.72 16.50
C ALA A 13 -4.99 14.47 15.86
N MET A 14 -5.10 14.74 14.56
CA MET A 14 -6.21 14.34 13.70
C MET A 14 -5.69 13.44 12.59
N ARG A 15 -6.38 12.32 12.35
CA ARG A 15 -6.04 11.28 11.36
C ARG A 15 -6.95 11.38 10.13
N GLY A 16 -7.33 12.60 9.75
CA GLY A 16 -8.27 12.91 8.66
C GLY A 16 -9.75 12.94 9.05
N GLN A 17 -10.10 12.91 10.34
CA GLN A 17 -11.50 12.98 10.78
C GLN A 17 -12.11 14.35 10.47
N CYS A 18 -13.32 14.35 9.91
CA CYS A 18 -14.07 15.57 9.59
C CYS A 18 -13.38 16.51 8.58
N GLU A 19 -12.44 16.00 7.78
CA GLU A 19 -11.74 16.75 6.74
C GLU A 19 -11.93 16.09 5.38
N ALA A 20 -11.98 16.90 4.31
CA ALA A 20 -11.89 16.39 2.95
C ALA A 20 -10.41 16.09 2.62
N ILE A 21 -10.12 14.87 2.18
CA ILE A 21 -8.77 14.45 1.81
C ILE A 21 -8.60 14.54 0.29
N ASP A 22 -7.77 15.47 -0.16
CA ASP A 22 -7.36 15.58 -1.57
C ASP A 22 -6.28 14.54 -1.90
N LEU A 23 -6.71 13.37 -2.38
CA LEU A 23 -5.82 12.28 -2.74
C LEU A 23 -4.84 12.66 -3.86
N ALA A 24 -5.26 13.50 -4.81
CA ALA A 24 -4.39 13.95 -5.90
C ALA A 24 -3.28 14.85 -5.36
N GLY A 25 -3.63 15.84 -4.53
CA GLY A 25 -2.68 16.70 -3.85
C GLY A 25 -1.72 15.93 -2.95
N LYS A 26 -2.23 14.98 -2.14
CA LYS A 26 -1.39 14.13 -1.28
C LYS A 26 -0.42 13.27 -2.09
N THR A 27 -0.89 12.65 -3.17
CA THR A 27 -0.03 11.84 -4.04
C THR A 27 1.06 12.69 -4.71
N ALA A 28 0.77 13.94 -5.03
CA ALA A 28 1.75 14.87 -5.61
C ALA A 28 2.94 15.17 -4.67
N LEU A 29 2.78 15.00 -3.34
CA LEU A 29 3.86 15.18 -2.35
C LEU A 29 4.86 14.01 -2.32
N ILE A 30 4.55 12.89 -2.98
CA ILE A 30 5.46 11.73 -2.99
C ILE A 30 6.51 11.93 -4.08
N GLU A 31 7.77 11.97 -3.67
CA GLU A 31 8.92 11.91 -4.57
C GLU A 31 9.34 10.45 -4.78
N GLY A 32 9.31 9.97 -6.03
CA GLY A 32 9.69 8.60 -6.40
C GLY A 32 8.57 7.57 -6.24
N HIS A 33 8.95 6.30 -6.27
CA HIS A 33 8.04 5.14 -6.32
C HIS A 33 8.17 4.24 -5.08
N TRP A 34 7.16 3.41 -4.85
CA TRP A 34 7.13 2.38 -3.80
C TRP A 34 7.28 2.92 -2.37
N GLN A 35 6.83 4.16 -2.17
CA GLN A 35 6.85 4.84 -0.87
C GLN A 35 5.41 5.14 -0.42
N PRO A 36 4.67 4.15 0.10
CA PRO A 36 3.34 4.39 0.64
C PRO A 36 3.37 5.43 1.76
N ARG A 37 2.48 6.42 1.68
CA ARG A 37 2.31 7.47 2.70
C ARG A 37 0.89 7.49 3.22
N VAL A 38 0.72 7.55 4.53
CA VAL A 38 -0.58 7.58 5.21
C VAL A 38 -1.22 8.95 5.00
N VAL A 39 -2.47 8.96 4.56
CA VAL A 39 -3.27 10.18 4.33
C VAL A 39 -4.48 10.28 5.27
N ALA A 40 -4.96 9.14 5.78
CA ALA A 40 -6.03 9.06 6.76
C ALA A 40 -5.98 7.71 7.52
N GLU A 41 -6.65 7.64 8.67
CA GLU A 41 -6.84 6.39 9.40
C GLU A 41 -8.27 6.32 9.98
N MET A 42 -8.99 5.25 9.66
CA MET A 42 -10.31 4.92 10.20
C MET A 42 -10.17 3.72 11.12
N ASN A 43 -10.50 3.90 12.41
CA ASN A 43 -10.25 2.90 13.45
C ASN A 43 -8.76 2.52 13.50
N ASP A 44 -8.45 1.29 13.11
CA ASP A 44 -7.13 0.68 12.97
C ASP A 44 -6.72 0.44 11.51
N TYR A 45 -7.46 0.96 10.53
CA TYR A 45 -7.14 0.88 9.10
C TYR A 45 -6.58 2.19 8.58
N GLN A 46 -5.49 2.10 7.83
CA GLN A 46 -4.85 3.23 7.18
C GLN A 46 -5.21 3.29 5.71
N PHE A 47 -5.38 4.52 5.23
CA PHE A 47 -5.49 4.87 3.83
C PHE A 47 -4.14 5.42 3.41
N LYS A 48 -3.48 4.79 2.44
CA LYS A 48 -2.13 5.18 2.01
C LYS A 48 -2.12 5.47 0.52
N VAL A 49 -1.50 6.56 0.10
CA VAL A 49 -1.25 6.82 -1.32
C VAL A 49 0.17 6.40 -1.69
N VAL A 50 0.33 5.87 -2.89
CA VAL A 50 1.62 5.43 -3.42
C VAL A 50 1.69 5.64 -4.93
N LYS A 51 2.88 5.94 -5.45
CA LYS A 51 3.22 5.86 -6.87
C LYS A 51 3.97 4.56 -7.14
N ILE A 52 3.56 3.84 -8.17
CA ILE A 52 4.11 2.53 -8.53
C ILE A 52 4.58 2.57 -9.98
N GLU A 53 5.80 2.08 -10.23
CA GLU A 53 6.34 1.84 -11.57
C GLU A 53 7.32 0.66 -11.51
N GLY A 54 7.27 -0.22 -12.51
CA GLY A 54 8.01 -1.46 -12.56
C GLY A 54 7.35 -2.58 -11.75
N GLU A 55 8.14 -3.56 -11.32
CA GLU A 55 7.66 -4.71 -10.55
C GLU A 55 7.98 -4.60 -9.06
N PHE A 56 7.05 -5.06 -8.23
CA PHE A 56 7.29 -5.32 -6.82
C PHE A 56 7.81 -6.74 -6.57
N VAL A 57 8.11 -7.04 -5.31
CA VAL A 57 8.43 -8.42 -4.89
C VAL A 57 7.16 -9.23 -4.67
N TRP A 58 7.22 -10.53 -4.94
CA TRP A 58 6.18 -11.45 -4.48
C TRP A 58 6.13 -11.42 -2.96
N HIS A 59 4.93 -11.22 -2.41
CA HIS A 59 4.71 -11.16 -0.96
C HIS A 59 3.29 -11.58 -0.61
N LYS A 60 3.05 -11.78 0.69
CA LYS A 60 1.74 -12.08 1.25
C LYS A 60 1.61 -11.45 2.63
N HIS A 61 0.38 -11.21 3.03
CA HIS A 61 0.03 -10.80 4.39
C HIS A 61 -0.78 -11.92 5.03
N GLY A 62 -0.24 -12.61 6.04
CA GLY A 62 -0.89 -13.77 6.63
C GLY A 62 -2.22 -13.46 7.34
N ASP A 63 -2.31 -12.27 7.93
CA ASP A 63 -3.37 -11.94 8.89
C ASP A 63 -4.40 -10.93 8.37
N THR A 64 -4.18 -10.36 7.19
CA THR A 64 -5.04 -9.28 6.68
C THR A 64 -5.19 -9.26 5.17
N ASP A 65 -6.34 -8.78 4.73
CA ASP A 65 -6.60 -8.46 3.33
C ASP A 65 -5.96 -7.10 3.01
N GLU A 66 -5.58 -6.90 1.75
CA GLU A 66 -5.08 -5.62 1.25
C GLU A 66 -5.96 -5.15 0.09
N THR A 67 -6.39 -3.89 0.14
CA THR A 67 -7.20 -3.30 -0.93
C THR A 67 -6.38 -2.33 -1.76
N PHE A 68 -6.48 -2.46 -3.08
CA PHE A 68 -5.88 -1.57 -4.08
C PHE A 68 -6.98 -0.81 -4.81
N ILE A 69 -6.89 0.52 -4.87
CA ILE A 69 -7.78 1.37 -5.68
C ILE A 69 -6.90 2.22 -6.60
N VAL A 70 -7.06 2.07 -7.91
CA VAL A 70 -6.28 2.86 -8.87
C VAL A 70 -6.90 4.24 -9.01
N LEU A 71 -6.12 5.27 -8.72
CA LEU A 71 -6.51 6.68 -8.84
C LEU A 71 -6.22 7.21 -10.25
N ASP A 72 -5.12 6.77 -10.86
CA ASP A 72 -4.65 7.18 -12.17
C ASP A 72 -3.69 6.14 -12.74
N GLY A 73 -3.76 5.84 -14.04
CA GLY A 73 -2.94 4.82 -14.70
C GLY A 73 -3.53 3.40 -14.70
N GLU A 74 -2.65 2.40 -14.79
CA GLU A 74 -2.99 0.98 -14.84
C GLU A 74 -2.08 0.16 -13.92
N LEU A 75 -2.68 -0.70 -13.09
CA LEU A 75 -1.98 -1.61 -12.18
C LEU A 75 -2.32 -3.05 -12.55
N ARG A 76 -1.30 -3.91 -12.63
CA ARG A 76 -1.46 -5.36 -12.70
C ARG A 76 -1.04 -5.99 -11.37
N ILE A 77 -1.87 -6.88 -10.84
CA ILE A 77 -1.57 -7.68 -9.65
C ILE A 77 -1.59 -9.14 -10.05
N ASP A 78 -0.41 -9.77 -10.15
CA ASP A 78 -0.32 -11.22 -10.27
C ASP A 78 -0.54 -11.85 -8.89
N PHE A 79 -1.20 -13.01 -8.81
CA PHE A 79 -1.45 -13.71 -7.56
C PHE A 79 -1.41 -15.23 -7.73
N ARG A 80 -1.11 -15.94 -6.64
CA ARG A 80 -1.06 -17.40 -6.56
C ARG A 80 -1.99 -17.94 -5.49
N GLY A 81 -2.69 -19.03 -5.80
CA GLY A 81 -3.62 -19.67 -4.89
C GLY A 81 -4.90 -18.87 -4.61
N GLY A 82 -5.31 -18.01 -5.53
CA GLY A 82 -6.59 -17.30 -5.44
C GLY A 82 -7.79 -18.26 -5.51
N PRO A 83 -9.04 -17.75 -5.40
CA PRO A 83 -10.24 -18.59 -5.32
C PRO A 83 -10.42 -19.57 -6.49
N SER A 84 -9.88 -19.23 -7.66
CA SER A 84 -9.91 -20.07 -8.87
C SER A 84 -8.52 -20.55 -9.31
N GLY A 85 -7.53 -20.52 -8.41
CA GLY A 85 -6.12 -20.80 -8.70
C GLY A 85 -5.29 -19.54 -8.95
N ASP A 86 -4.21 -19.70 -9.68
CA ASP A 86 -3.28 -18.60 -10.03
C ASP A 86 -3.88 -17.70 -11.11
N GLY A 87 -3.53 -16.43 -11.09
CA GLY A 87 -4.04 -15.48 -12.07
C GLY A 87 -3.48 -14.09 -11.94
N SER A 88 -4.16 -13.15 -12.61
CA SER A 88 -3.81 -11.74 -12.56
C SER A 88 -5.05 -10.86 -12.65
N ILE A 89 -5.05 -9.76 -11.89
CA ILE A 89 -6.04 -8.69 -11.99
C ILE A 89 -5.39 -7.51 -12.68
N VAL A 90 -6.09 -6.89 -13.64
CA VAL A 90 -5.71 -5.61 -14.23
C VAL A 90 -6.73 -4.57 -13.78
N LEU A 91 -6.25 -3.47 -13.21
CA LEU A 91 -7.05 -2.36 -12.72
C LEU A 91 -6.67 -1.09 -13.47
N HIS A 92 -7.68 -0.36 -13.93
CA HIS A 92 -7.58 0.98 -14.47
C HIS A 92 -8.12 2.01 -13.45
N ALA A 93 -7.88 3.29 -13.70
CA ALA A 93 -8.40 4.38 -12.87
C ALA A 93 -9.89 4.23 -12.53
N GLY A 94 -10.22 4.36 -11.25
CA GLY A 94 -11.56 4.18 -10.69
C GLY A 94 -11.93 2.73 -10.37
N GLN A 95 -11.06 1.76 -10.65
CA GLN A 95 -11.27 0.35 -10.32
C GLN A 95 -10.53 -0.06 -9.04
N MET A 96 -10.99 -1.12 -8.41
CA MET A 96 -10.40 -1.65 -7.18
C MET A 96 -10.33 -3.18 -7.17
N ALA A 97 -9.39 -3.71 -6.39
CA ALA A 97 -9.32 -5.12 -6.04
C ALA A 97 -9.02 -5.30 -4.55
N VAL A 98 -9.42 -6.43 -4.01
CA VAL A 98 -9.03 -6.89 -2.68
C VAL A 98 -8.21 -8.16 -2.86
N VAL A 99 -6.98 -8.16 -2.37
CA VAL A 99 -6.17 -9.35 -2.24
C VAL A 99 -6.47 -9.99 -0.88
N PRO A 100 -7.01 -11.22 -0.83
CA PRO A 100 -7.33 -11.87 0.43
C PRO A 100 -6.07 -12.18 1.24
N LYS A 101 -6.20 -12.20 2.56
CA LYS A 101 -5.16 -12.65 3.48
C LYS A 101 -4.61 -14.02 3.10
N GLY A 102 -3.30 -14.17 3.25
CA GLY A 102 -2.55 -15.37 2.94
C GLY A 102 -2.27 -15.59 1.45
N ILE A 103 -2.84 -14.78 0.54
CA ILE A 103 -2.60 -14.88 -0.89
C ILE A 103 -1.28 -14.20 -1.26
N GLU A 104 -0.40 -14.97 -1.89
CA GLU A 104 0.84 -14.45 -2.45
C GLU A 104 0.53 -13.66 -3.72
N HIS A 105 1.03 -12.44 -3.80
CA HIS A 105 0.76 -11.53 -4.90
C HIS A 105 1.96 -10.63 -5.22
N LYS A 106 1.94 -10.06 -6.44
CA LYS A 106 2.98 -9.18 -6.97
C LYS A 106 2.34 -8.05 -7.78
N PRO A 107 2.21 -6.84 -7.20
CA PRO A 107 1.86 -5.64 -7.94
C PRO A 107 2.94 -5.27 -8.95
N SER A 108 2.52 -4.79 -10.12
CA SER A 108 3.39 -4.32 -11.19
C SER A 108 2.68 -3.28 -12.05
N ALA A 109 3.44 -2.33 -12.59
CA ALA A 109 2.94 -1.33 -13.53
C ALA A 109 3.98 -1.02 -14.61
N HIS A 110 3.57 -1.02 -15.87
CA HIS A 110 4.46 -0.71 -16.99
C HIS A 110 4.81 0.80 -17.08
N ALA A 111 3.90 1.66 -16.62
CA ALA A 111 4.10 3.09 -16.47
C ALA A 111 3.66 3.51 -15.05
N GLU A 112 4.01 4.74 -14.63
CA GLU A 112 3.59 5.25 -13.30
C GLU A 112 2.07 5.10 -13.12
N VAL A 113 1.68 4.44 -12.03
CA VAL A 113 0.30 4.32 -11.57
C VAL A 113 0.20 4.90 -10.16
N LYS A 114 -0.89 5.62 -9.88
CA LYS A 114 -1.19 6.19 -8.57
C LYS A 114 -2.26 5.35 -7.91
N VAL A 115 -1.97 4.86 -6.71
CA VAL A 115 -2.80 3.87 -6.03
C VAL A 115 -3.10 4.34 -4.61
N LEU A 116 -4.34 4.14 -4.20
CA LEU A 116 -4.74 4.17 -2.80
C LEU A 116 -4.76 2.73 -2.27
N LEU A 117 -3.98 2.48 -1.23
CA LEU A 117 -3.95 1.24 -0.47
C LEU A 117 -4.80 1.39 0.79
N ILE A 118 -5.50 0.33 1.17
CA ILE A 118 -6.22 0.24 2.44
C ILE A 118 -5.86 -1.08 3.11
N GLU A 119 -5.31 -0.97 4.31
CA GLU A 119 -4.83 -2.09 5.13
C GLU A 119 -4.80 -1.69 6.61
N PRO A 120 -4.75 -2.64 7.56
CA PRO A 120 -4.52 -2.33 8.95
C PRO A 120 -3.21 -1.55 9.18
N ARG A 121 -3.21 -0.71 10.20
CA ARG A 121 -2.01 -0.01 10.65
C ARG A 121 -0.93 -1.00 11.04
N GLY A 122 0.31 -0.68 10.69
CA GLY A 122 1.48 -1.48 11.08
C GLY A 122 1.81 -2.62 10.11
N VAL A 123 1.00 -2.84 9.08
CA VAL A 123 1.28 -3.83 8.02
C VAL A 123 2.51 -3.41 7.22
N VAL A 124 3.52 -4.29 7.18
CA VAL A 124 4.76 -4.07 6.43
C VAL A 124 4.49 -4.30 4.96
N ASN A 125 4.79 -3.32 4.10
CA ASN A 125 4.46 -3.34 2.67
C ASN A 125 5.10 -4.48 1.85
N THR A 126 6.03 -5.24 2.43
CA THR A 126 6.66 -6.41 1.77
C THR A 126 6.15 -7.73 2.35
N GLY A 127 5.04 -7.67 3.10
CA GLY A 127 4.42 -8.81 3.73
C GLY A 127 5.25 -9.44 4.84
N ASP A 128 5.01 -10.72 5.09
CA ASP A 128 5.68 -11.52 6.12
C ASP A 128 7.10 -11.99 5.70
N ASN A 129 7.58 -11.53 4.55
CA ASN A 129 8.89 -11.88 4.02
C ASN A 129 10.02 -11.15 4.77
N ALA A 130 11.25 -11.62 4.56
CA ALA A 130 12.44 -10.88 5.01
C ALA A 130 12.51 -9.49 4.36
N THR A 131 13.04 -8.52 5.10
CA THR A 131 13.27 -7.16 4.61
C THR A 131 14.02 -7.16 3.27
N SER A 132 13.54 -6.36 2.33
CA SER A 132 14.16 -6.15 1.01
C SER A 132 14.42 -4.66 0.78
N GLU A 133 15.04 -4.32 -0.35
CA GLU A 133 15.21 -2.92 -0.81
C GLU A 133 13.88 -2.18 -1.02
N ARG A 134 12.77 -2.93 -1.15
CA ARG A 134 11.41 -2.39 -1.27
C ARG A 134 10.70 -2.22 0.06
N THR A 135 11.27 -2.71 1.16
CA THR A 135 10.70 -2.53 2.49
C THR A 135 10.91 -1.09 2.94
N VAL A 136 9.82 -0.39 3.24
CA VAL A 136 9.89 1.00 3.72
C VAL A 136 9.44 1.11 5.18
N GLN A 137 9.85 2.21 5.82
CA GLN A 137 9.35 2.54 7.15
C GLN A 137 7.83 2.75 7.08
N ASN A 138 7.10 2.14 8.01
CA ASN A 138 5.65 2.32 8.11
C ASN A 138 5.28 3.66 8.76
N ASP A 139 3.99 3.97 8.79
CA ASP A 139 3.42 5.14 9.49
C ASP A 139 4.04 6.48 9.05
N GLN A 140 4.34 6.62 7.75
CA GLN A 140 4.84 7.87 7.17
C GLN A 140 3.66 8.74 6.72
N TRP A 141 3.30 9.74 7.51
CA TRP A 141 2.16 10.63 7.25
C TRP A 141 2.50 11.80 6.33
N ILE A 142 1.55 12.19 5.47
CA ILE A 142 1.59 13.41 4.65
C ILE A 142 0.25 14.12 4.61
#